data_AF-A0A497E072-F1
#
_entry.id   AF-A0A497E072-F1
#
_cell.length_a   1.000
_cell.length_b   1.000
_cell.length_c   1.000
_cell.angle_alpha   90.00
_cell.angle_beta   90.00
_cell.angle_gamma   90.00
#
_symmetry.space_group_name_H-M   'P 1'
#
loop_
_entity.id
_entity.type
_entity.pdbx_description
1 polymer ?
#
loop_
_entity_poly.entity_id
_entity_poly.type
_entity_poly.pdbx_seq_one_letter_code
_entity_poly.pdbx_strand_id
1 'polypeptide(L)'
;MNCLSPEKIYLYLEKDLSPEEEMAVRHHLRSCQRCRQLLADRAQFLKAIKNLPSWQPPPDFTDRVMEKIINQGVGFKEIIFTVLGLVTFISLSLVCLIYLAGINLLQTFSHFYQSLMASTETFLVFLAKMAKIIILLLKITFSLGEQVFKVLSSFLFLGRIEYIGLLVGCLLPLLILGLYVFRRKMFSGALL
;
A
#
# COMPACT_ATOMS: atom_id res chain seq x y z
N MET A 1 -49.76 -16.78 -29.86
CA MET A 1 -48.59 -15.94 -30.20
C MET A 1 -47.99 -15.41 -28.90
N ASN A 2 -46.71 -15.66 -28.65
CA ASN A 2 -46.03 -15.21 -27.44
C ASN A 2 -45.88 -13.68 -27.46
N CYS A 3 -46.10 -13.03 -26.32
CA CYS A 3 -45.90 -11.59 -26.16
C CYS A 3 -44.40 -11.24 -26.16
N LEU A 4 -44.08 -9.97 -26.40
CA LEU A 4 -42.71 -9.46 -26.26
C LEU A 4 -42.26 -9.55 -24.79
N SER A 5 -40.97 -9.80 -24.58
CA SER A 5 -40.38 -9.71 -23.24
C SER A 5 -40.30 -8.24 -22.80
N PRO A 6 -40.34 -7.97 -21.48
CA PRO A 6 -40.18 -6.61 -20.96
C PRO A 6 -38.88 -5.94 -21.44
N GLU A 7 -37.78 -6.68 -21.49
CA GLU A 7 -36.47 -6.16 -21.92
C GLU A 7 -36.51 -5.65 -23.36
N LYS A 8 -37.12 -6.41 -24.28
CA LYS A 8 -37.27 -6.01 -25.70
C LYS A 8 -38.09 -4.71 -25.84
N ILE A 9 -39.06 -4.48 -24.97
CA ILE A 9 -39.87 -3.24 -24.96
C ILE A 9 -39.01 -2.05 -24.51
N TYR A 10 -38.16 -2.21 -23.48
CA TYR A 10 -37.26 -1.17 -23.02
C TYR A 10 -36.19 -0.84 -24.07
N LEU A 11 -35.54 -1.85 -24.65
CA LEU A 11 -34.55 -1.66 -25.72
C LEU A 11 -35.15 -0.93 -26.93
N TYR A 12 -36.40 -1.25 -27.30
CA TYR A 12 -37.12 -0.53 -28.36
C TYR A 12 -37.35 0.96 -28.01
N LEU A 13 -37.72 1.26 -26.75
CA LEU A 13 -37.95 2.64 -26.29
C LEU A 13 -36.65 3.46 -26.19
N GLU A 14 -35.54 2.80 -25.86
CA GLU A 14 -34.20 3.39 -25.74
C GLU A 14 -33.45 3.47 -27.07
N LYS A 15 -34.02 2.89 -28.15
CA LYS A 15 -33.40 2.78 -29.47
C LYS A 15 -32.10 1.98 -29.47
N ASP A 16 -32.04 0.95 -28.63
CA ASP A 16 -30.89 0.06 -28.45
C ASP A 16 -31.16 -1.34 -29.05
N LEU A 17 -31.94 -1.40 -30.13
CA LEU A 17 -32.18 -2.62 -30.91
C LEU A 17 -31.50 -2.52 -32.27
N SER A 18 -31.05 -3.66 -32.78
CA SER A 18 -30.62 -3.75 -34.18
C SER A 18 -31.78 -3.47 -35.14
N PRO A 19 -31.53 -3.02 -36.39
CA PRO A 19 -32.58 -2.69 -37.35
C PRO A 19 -33.55 -3.85 -37.63
N GLU A 20 -33.02 -5.09 -37.67
CA GLU A 20 -33.81 -6.31 -37.88
C GLU A 20 -34.75 -6.58 -36.70
N GLU A 21 -34.25 -6.48 -35.47
CA GLU A 21 -35.05 -6.66 -34.26
C GLU A 21 -36.11 -5.58 -34.10
N GLU A 22 -35.77 -4.34 -34.42
CA GLU A 22 -36.70 -3.22 -34.37
C GLU A 22 -37.85 -3.42 -35.38
N MET A 23 -37.56 -3.94 -36.58
CA MET A 23 -38.60 -4.35 -37.53
C MET A 23 -39.49 -5.47 -37.00
N ALA A 24 -38.92 -6.51 -36.39
CA ALA A 24 -39.68 -7.60 -35.79
C ALA A 24 -40.59 -7.11 -34.64
N VAL A 25 -40.10 -6.22 -33.78
CA VAL A 25 -40.88 -5.60 -32.70
C VAL A 25 -42.01 -4.73 -33.28
N ARG A 26 -41.73 -3.89 -34.29
CA ARG A 26 -42.77 -3.10 -34.98
C ARG A 26 -43.85 -3.97 -35.59
N HIS A 27 -43.47 -5.07 -36.23
CA HIS A 27 -44.42 -6.01 -36.80
C HIS A 27 -45.31 -6.63 -35.70
N HIS A 28 -44.71 -7.07 -34.59
CA HIS A 28 -45.45 -7.61 -33.47
C HIS A 28 -46.42 -6.59 -32.84
N LEU A 29 -45.99 -5.34 -32.68
CA LEU A 29 -46.82 -4.26 -32.13
C LEU A 29 -48.03 -3.94 -33.02
N ARG A 30 -47.97 -4.18 -34.33
CA ARG A 30 -49.15 -4.04 -35.22
C ARG A 30 -50.21 -5.11 -34.95
N SER A 31 -49.80 -6.31 -34.56
CA SER A 31 -50.72 -7.45 -34.35
C SER A 31 -51.13 -7.67 -32.88
N CYS A 32 -50.38 -7.17 -31.90
CA CYS A 32 -50.63 -7.44 -30.48
C CYS A 32 -51.06 -6.20 -29.69
N GLN A 33 -52.35 -6.14 -29.32
CA GLN A 33 -52.90 -5.05 -28.51
C GLN A 33 -52.27 -4.94 -27.13
N ARG A 34 -52.02 -6.07 -26.47
CA ARG A 34 -51.42 -6.12 -25.13
C ARG A 34 -50.03 -5.50 -25.09
N CYS A 35 -49.18 -5.84 -26.07
CA CYS A 35 -47.84 -5.28 -26.17
C CYS A 35 -47.85 -3.77 -26.49
N ARG A 36 -48.85 -3.27 -27.23
CA ARG A 36 -49.02 -1.82 -27.45
C ARG A 36 -49.37 -1.07 -26.17
N GLN A 37 -50.27 -1.62 -25.36
CA GLN A 37 -50.62 -1.02 -24.07
C GLN A 37 -49.40 -0.99 -23.14
N LEU A 38 -48.69 -2.12 -23.03
CA LEU A 38 -47.45 -2.19 -22.25
C LEU A 38 -46.40 -1.18 -22.72
N LEU A 39 -46.20 -1.03 -24.04
CA LEU A 39 -45.29 -0.03 -24.59
C LEU A 39 -45.69 1.40 -24.18
N ALA A 40 -46.97 1.73 -24.27
CA ALA A 40 -47.49 3.05 -23.89
C ALA A 40 -47.27 3.35 -22.40
N ASP A 41 -47.57 2.38 -21.53
CA ASP A 41 -47.37 2.50 -20.09
C ASP A 41 -45.90 2.73 -19.75
N ARG A 42 -44.99 1.94 -20.35
CA ARG A 42 -43.53 2.11 -20.15
C ARG A 42 -43.02 3.43 -20.71
N ALA A 43 -43.52 3.87 -21.87
CA ALA A 43 -43.15 5.16 -22.45
C ALA A 43 -43.56 6.33 -21.55
N GLN A 44 -44.73 6.27 -20.93
CA GLN A 44 -45.18 7.28 -19.97
C GLN A 44 -44.26 7.33 -18.74
N PHE A 45 -43.88 6.17 -18.20
CA PHE A 45 -42.94 6.08 -17.08
C PHE A 45 -41.57 6.67 -17.41
N LEU A 46 -40.99 6.32 -18.57
CA LEU A 46 -39.71 6.89 -19.03
C LEU A 46 -39.80 8.41 -19.23
N LYS A 47 -40.92 8.92 -19.73
CA LYS A 47 -41.16 10.36 -19.87
C LYS A 47 -41.20 11.05 -18.49
N ALA A 48 -41.83 10.43 -17.50
CA ALA A 48 -41.84 10.94 -16.14
C ALA A 48 -40.41 11.00 -15.56
N ILE A 49 -39.60 9.95 -15.77
CA ILE A 49 -38.19 9.91 -15.34
C ILE A 49 -37.36 11.02 -15.99
N LYS A 50 -37.49 11.20 -17.31
CA LYS A 50 -36.74 12.23 -18.06
C LYS A 50 -37.08 13.66 -17.62
N ASN A 51 -38.24 13.85 -17.01
CA ASN A 51 -38.69 15.15 -16.51
C ASN A 51 -38.29 15.40 -15.04
N LEU A 52 -37.54 14.49 -14.39
CA LEU A 52 -37.01 14.80 -13.06
C LEU A 52 -36.04 15.99 -13.14
N PRO A 53 -36.05 16.85 -12.11
CA PRO A 53 -35.07 17.93 -12.03
C PRO A 53 -33.65 17.35 -11.98
N SER A 54 -32.71 18.04 -12.62
CA SER A 54 -31.30 17.70 -12.53
C SER A 54 -30.85 17.83 -11.07
N TRP A 55 -30.60 16.70 -10.42
CA TRP A 55 -30.05 16.68 -9.08
C TRP A 55 -28.53 16.84 -9.16
N GLN A 56 -27.99 17.89 -8.54
CA GLN A 56 -26.56 18.04 -8.35
C GLN A 56 -26.16 17.44 -7.00
N PRO A 57 -25.21 16.49 -6.97
CA PRO A 57 -24.68 16.00 -5.70
C PRO A 57 -23.99 17.14 -4.94
N PRO A 58 -23.93 17.05 -3.60
CA PRO A 58 -23.07 17.92 -2.79
C PRO A 58 -21.62 17.90 -3.30
N PRO A 59 -20.87 19.01 -3.19
CA PRO A 59 -19.49 19.09 -3.68
C PRO A 59 -18.54 18.07 -3.02
N ASP A 60 -18.85 17.61 -1.82
CA ASP A 60 -18.12 16.62 -1.01
C ASP A 60 -18.59 15.17 -1.24
N PHE A 61 -19.55 14.93 -2.16
CA PHE A 61 -20.11 13.60 -2.38
C PHE A 61 -19.05 12.57 -2.76
N THR A 62 -18.18 12.92 -3.72
CA THR A 62 -17.11 12.04 -4.19
C THR A 62 -16.17 11.68 -3.05
N ASP A 63 -15.74 12.67 -2.28
CA ASP A 63 -14.81 12.48 -1.17
C ASP A 63 -15.41 11.55 -0.11
N ARG A 64 -16.67 11.76 0.28
CA ARG A 64 -17.38 10.92 1.25
C ARG A 64 -17.58 9.48 0.78
N VAL A 65 -17.86 9.28 -0.51
CA VAL A 65 -18.00 7.94 -1.09
C VAL A 65 -16.65 7.24 -1.12
N MET A 66 -15.60 7.94 -1.56
CA MET A 66 -14.26 7.39 -1.65
C MET A 66 -13.70 7.06 -0.27
N GLU A 67 -13.91 7.91 0.74
CA GLU A 67 -13.54 7.63 2.12
C GLU A 67 -14.20 6.33 2.61
N LYS A 68 -15.49 6.14 2.32
CA LYS A 68 -16.22 4.94 2.74
C LYS A 68 -15.74 3.67 2.03
N ILE A 69 -15.38 3.76 0.74
CA ILE A 69 -14.86 2.63 -0.03
C ILE A 69 -13.44 2.27 0.44
N ILE A 70 -12.58 3.26 0.65
CA ILE A 70 -11.19 3.05 1.08
C ILE A 70 -11.14 2.53 2.52
N ASN A 71 -12.00 3.06 3.40
CA ASN A 71 -12.05 2.64 4.80
C ASN A 71 -12.74 1.28 5.01
N GLN A 72 -13.34 0.69 3.98
CA GLN A 72 -13.71 -0.73 3.96
C GLN A 72 -12.51 -1.63 3.68
N GLY A 73 -11.33 -1.22 4.17
CA GLY A 73 -10.09 -2.00 4.07
C GLY A 73 -10.32 -3.43 4.53
N VAL A 74 -9.70 -4.36 3.80
CA VAL A 74 -9.74 -5.80 4.09
C VAL A 74 -9.45 -6.05 5.57
N GLY A 75 -10.29 -6.85 6.21
CA GLY A 75 -10.15 -7.12 7.64
C GLY A 75 -8.80 -7.79 7.90
N PHE A 76 -8.15 -7.47 9.02
CA PHE A 76 -6.88 -8.10 9.41
C PHE A 76 -6.95 -9.65 9.37
N LYS A 77 -8.13 -10.21 9.66
CA LYS A 77 -8.41 -11.65 9.53
C LYS A 77 -8.31 -12.15 8.08
N GLU A 78 -8.84 -11.41 7.11
CA GLU A 78 -8.81 -11.78 5.69
C GLU A 78 -7.37 -11.76 5.16
N ILE A 79 -6.58 -10.77 5.57
CA ILE A 79 -5.15 -10.72 5.26
C ILE A 79 -4.43 -11.93 5.86
N ILE A 80 -4.65 -12.24 7.14
CA ILE A 80 -4.01 -13.40 7.79
C ILE A 80 -4.38 -14.70 7.07
N PHE A 81 -5.65 -14.92 6.77
CA PHE A 81 -6.09 -16.13 6.06
C PHE A 81 -5.46 -16.23 4.66
N THR A 82 -5.36 -15.11 3.94
CA THR A 82 -4.75 -15.08 2.61
C THR A 82 -3.25 -15.38 2.67
N VAL A 83 -2.53 -14.76 3.60
CA VAL A 83 -1.08 -14.98 3.79
C VAL A 83 -0.82 -16.42 4.24
N LEU A 84 -1.61 -16.95 5.17
CA LEU A 84 -1.49 -18.33 5.63
C LEU A 84 -1.77 -19.33 4.51
N GLY A 85 -2.79 -19.07 3.68
CA GLY A 85 -3.11 -19.86 2.50
C GLY A 85 -1.96 -19.86 1.48
N LEU A 86 -1.36 -18.70 1.22
CA LEU A 86 -0.22 -18.59 0.30
C LEU A 86 1.00 -19.37 0.82
N VAL A 87 1.34 -19.21 2.10
CA VAL A 87 2.48 -19.89 2.73
C VAL A 87 2.31 -21.41 2.69
N THR A 88 1.10 -21.90 2.99
CA THR A 88 0.80 -23.35 2.94
C THR A 88 0.83 -23.90 1.51
N PHE A 89 0.36 -23.14 0.53
CA PHE A 89 0.44 -23.55 -0.88
C PHE A 89 1.90 -23.63 -1.37
N ILE A 90 2.71 -22.63 -1.04
CA ILE A 90 4.14 -22.60 -1.40
C ILE A 90 4.88 -23.75 -0.72
N SER A 91 4.62 -24.01 0.57
CA SER A 91 5.29 -25.10 1.28
C SER A 91 4.90 -26.46 0.71
N LEU A 92 3.62 -26.70 0.41
CA LEU A 92 3.16 -27.95 -0.20
C LEU A 92 3.76 -28.15 -1.60
N SER A 93 3.81 -27.09 -2.41
CA SER A 93 4.42 -27.10 -3.74
C SER A 93 5.90 -27.48 -3.67
N LEU A 94 6.64 -26.89 -2.73
CA LEU A 94 8.06 -27.17 -2.54
C LEU A 94 8.30 -28.62 -2.09
N VAL A 95 7.49 -29.14 -1.18
CA VAL A 95 7.56 -30.56 -0.76
C VAL A 95 7.27 -31.49 -1.94
N CYS A 96 6.27 -31.18 -2.75
CA CYS A 96 5.92 -31.94 -3.94
C CYS A 96 7.09 -31.99 -4.94
N LEU A 97 7.72 -30.84 -5.21
CA LEU A 97 8.90 -30.77 -6.08
C LEU A 97 10.07 -31.60 -5.56
N ILE A 98 10.35 -31.58 -4.25
CA ILE A 98 11.41 -32.41 -3.66
C ILE A 98 11.11 -33.91 -3.84
N TYR A 99 9.85 -34.31 -3.62
CA TYR A 99 9.43 -35.70 -3.80
C TYR A 99 9.56 -36.15 -5.27
N LEU A 100 9.10 -35.32 -6.21
CA LEU A 100 9.22 -35.56 -7.65
C LEU A 100 10.68 -35.60 -8.14
N ALA A 101 11.55 -34.78 -7.54
CA ALA A 101 12.98 -34.75 -7.87
C ALA A 101 13.73 -36.00 -7.36
N GLY A 102 13.09 -36.90 -6.61
CA GLY A 102 13.72 -38.11 -6.07
C GLY A 102 14.79 -37.83 -5.02
N ILE A 103 14.78 -36.62 -4.44
CA ILE A 103 15.75 -36.20 -3.43
C ILE A 103 15.21 -36.64 -2.07
N ASN A 104 16.05 -37.31 -1.28
CA ASN A 104 15.71 -37.69 0.08
C ASN A 104 15.44 -36.43 0.92
N LEU A 105 14.19 -36.25 1.39
CA LEU A 105 13.77 -35.10 2.21
C LEU A 105 14.74 -34.82 3.36
N LEU A 106 15.22 -35.88 4.00
CA LEU A 106 16.14 -35.82 5.14
C LEU A 106 17.48 -35.16 4.80
N GLN A 107 17.99 -35.35 3.58
CA GLN A 107 19.24 -34.74 3.12
C GLN A 107 19.06 -33.25 2.82
N THR A 108 17.90 -32.86 2.25
CA THR A 108 17.56 -31.45 2.04
C THR A 108 17.37 -30.72 3.38
N PHE A 109 16.72 -31.36 4.36
CA PHE A 109 16.61 -30.83 5.72
C PHE A 109 17.96 -30.65 6.40
N SER A 110 18.90 -31.60 6.23
CA SER A 110 20.23 -31.45 6.82
C SER A 110 21.04 -30.32 6.20
N HIS A 111 20.98 -30.14 4.88
CA HIS A 111 21.64 -29.02 4.21
C HIS A 111 21.02 -27.67 4.59
N PHE A 112 19.69 -27.61 4.69
CA PHE A 112 19.00 -26.42 5.14
C PHE A 112 19.33 -26.08 6.60
N TYR A 113 19.34 -27.07 7.49
CA TYR A 113 19.74 -26.89 8.88
C TYR A 113 21.20 -26.42 9.02
N GLN A 114 22.12 -27.01 8.26
CA GLN A 114 23.52 -26.59 8.23
C GLN A 114 23.67 -25.16 7.68
N SER A 115 22.91 -24.80 6.65
CA SER A 115 22.92 -23.45 6.07
C SER A 115 22.36 -22.41 7.06
N LEU A 116 21.28 -22.75 7.77
CA LEU A 116 20.75 -21.91 8.85
C LEU A 116 21.76 -21.77 9.99
N MET A 117 22.37 -22.85 10.46
CA MET A 117 23.37 -22.77 11.53
C MET A 117 24.61 -21.98 11.13
N ALA A 118 25.13 -22.16 9.92
CA ALA A 118 26.23 -21.34 9.40
C ALA A 118 25.83 -19.84 9.31
N SER A 119 24.57 -19.56 8.99
CA SER A 119 24.04 -18.19 9.00
C SER A 119 23.97 -17.62 10.43
N THR A 120 23.58 -18.42 11.44
CA THR A 120 23.48 -17.92 12.83
C THR A 120 24.82 -17.45 13.41
N GLU A 121 25.92 -18.14 13.13
CA GLU A 121 27.25 -17.72 13.60
C GLU A 121 27.64 -16.36 13.01
N THR A 122 27.39 -16.18 11.71
CA THR A 122 27.67 -14.94 11.00
C THR A 122 26.81 -13.79 11.53
N PHE A 123 25.52 -14.04 11.81
CA PHE A 123 24.60 -13.07 12.40
C PHE A 123 24.99 -12.67 13.83
N LEU A 124 25.41 -13.62 14.67
CA LEU A 124 25.85 -13.33 16.04
C LEU A 124 27.13 -12.48 16.04
N VAL A 125 28.09 -12.78 15.17
CA VAL A 125 29.30 -11.97 15.00
C VAL A 125 28.95 -10.56 14.50
N PHE A 126 28.00 -10.44 13.58
CA PHE A 126 27.52 -9.14 13.09
C PHE A 126 26.84 -8.33 14.22
N LEU A 127 25.93 -8.93 14.98
CA LEU A 127 25.26 -8.28 16.12
C LEU A 127 26.27 -7.82 17.18
N ALA A 128 27.26 -8.66 17.50
CA ALA A 128 28.31 -8.30 18.45
C ALA A 128 29.16 -7.12 17.95
N LYS A 129 29.51 -7.10 16.66
CA LYS A 129 30.22 -5.97 16.04
C LYS A 129 29.38 -4.69 16.08
N MET A 130 28.10 -4.77 15.75
CA MET A 130 27.18 -3.63 15.79
C MET A 130 27.02 -3.09 17.20
N ALA A 131 26.84 -3.96 18.21
CA ALA A 131 26.77 -3.55 19.61
C ALA A 131 28.05 -2.83 20.07
N LYS A 132 29.23 -3.33 19.70
CA LYS A 132 30.51 -2.69 20.01
C LYS A 132 30.62 -1.29 19.39
N ILE A 133 30.16 -1.12 18.15
CA ILE A 133 30.13 0.18 17.46
C ILE A 133 29.19 1.15 18.18
N ILE A 134 28.00 0.69 18.57
CA ILE A 134 27.02 1.51 19.32
C ILE A 134 27.60 1.95 20.67
N ILE A 135 28.26 1.04 21.41
CA ILE A 135 28.90 1.36 22.69
C ILE A 135 30.02 2.40 22.50
N LEU A 136 30.83 2.27 21.44
CA LEU A 136 31.88 3.24 21.13
C LEU A 136 31.30 4.62 20.78
N LEU A 137 30.26 4.67 19.95
CA LEU A 137 29.57 5.92 19.61
C LEU A 137 28.97 6.59 20.86
N LEU A 138 28.33 5.81 21.73
CA LEU A 138 27.77 6.31 22.98
C LEU A 138 28.86 6.87 23.92
N LYS A 139 30.01 6.21 24.00
CA LYS A 139 31.15 6.69 24.79
C LYS A 139 31.71 8.00 24.24
N ILE A 140 31.79 8.13 22.92
CA ILE A 140 32.27 9.36 22.25
C ILE A 140 31.29 10.50 22.49
N THR A 141 29.98 10.29 22.35
CA THR A 141 28.98 11.34 22.61
C THR A 141 28.95 11.76 24.07
N PHE A 142 29.09 10.83 25.00
CA PHE A 142 29.18 11.14 26.44
C PHE A 142 30.43 11.96 26.77
N SER A 143 31.59 11.57 26.24
CA SER A 143 32.85 12.29 26.48
C SER A 143 32.84 13.70 25.87
N LEU A 144 32.26 13.87 24.67
CA LEU A 144 32.09 15.18 24.05
C LEU A 144 31.08 16.04 24.82
N GLY A 145 29.99 15.42 25.30
CA GLY A 145 28.99 16.09 26.12
C GLY A 145 29.57 16.68 27.40
N GLU A 146 30.44 15.94 28.10
CA GLU A 146 31.08 16.42 29.32
C GLU A 146 32.04 17.60 29.05
N GLN A 147 32.79 17.56 27.94
CA GLN A 147 33.68 18.64 27.54
C GLN A 147 32.90 19.91 27.16
N VAL A 148 31.84 19.75 26.37
CA VAL A 148 30.95 20.87 25.99
C VAL A 148 30.25 21.43 27.23
N PHE A 149 29.79 20.58 28.16
CA PHE A 149 29.14 21.03 29.39
C PHE A 149 30.08 21.82 30.29
N LYS A 150 31.34 21.38 30.47
CA LYS A 150 32.34 22.14 31.24
C LYS A 150 32.61 23.50 30.62
N VAL A 151 32.86 23.55 29.32
CA VAL A 151 33.08 24.80 28.58
C VAL A 151 31.85 25.70 28.68
N LEU A 152 30.66 25.17 28.38
CA LEU A 152 29.41 25.92 28.45
C LEU A 152 29.16 26.46 29.86
N SER A 153 29.33 25.65 30.90
CA SER A 153 29.15 26.05 32.30
C SER A 153 30.13 27.15 32.72
N SER A 154 31.41 27.05 32.35
CA SER A 154 32.42 28.10 32.61
C SER A 154 32.10 29.41 31.89
N PHE A 155 31.55 29.34 30.68
CA PHE A 155 31.15 30.53 29.92
C PHE A 155 29.82 31.13 30.42
N LEU A 156 28.86 30.31 30.85
CA LEU A 156 27.57 30.76 31.39
C LEU A 156 27.73 31.45 32.75
N PHE A 157 28.67 30.98 33.58
CA PHE A 157 28.97 31.59 34.88
C PHE A 157 29.67 32.96 34.77
N LEU A 158 30.27 33.28 33.62
CA LEU A 158 31.01 34.53 33.40
C LEU A 158 30.16 35.70 32.87
N GLY A 159 28.84 35.51 32.70
CA GLY A 159 27.88 36.61 32.56
C GLY A 159 28.08 37.58 31.38
N ARG A 160 28.86 37.23 30.35
CA ARG A 160 29.09 38.08 29.17
C ARG A 160 28.57 37.42 27.90
N ILE A 161 27.41 37.89 27.45
CA ILE A 161 26.62 37.42 26.30
C ILE A 161 27.41 37.50 24.96
N GLU A 162 28.43 38.36 24.88
CA GLU A 162 29.24 38.56 23.67
C GLU A 162 30.07 37.33 23.26
N TYR A 163 30.45 36.46 24.20
CA TYR A 163 31.27 35.27 23.91
C TYR A 163 30.47 34.07 23.42
N ILE A 164 29.16 34.04 23.68
CA ILE A 164 28.27 32.94 23.24
C ILE A 164 28.17 32.93 21.71
N GLY A 165 28.09 34.11 21.08
CA GLY A 165 28.04 34.23 19.62
C GLY A 165 29.31 33.70 18.93
N LEU A 166 30.49 33.94 19.53
CA LEU A 166 31.78 33.50 18.99
C LEU A 166 31.96 31.97 19.14
N LEU A 167 31.47 31.40 20.23
CA LEU A 167 31.52 29.96 20.50
C LEU A 167 30.57 29.19 19.57
N VAL A 168 29.34 29.68 19.39
CA VAL A 168 28.40 29.12 18.40
C VAL A 168 28.98 29.24 16.99
N GLY A 169 29.60 30.37 16.65
CA GLY A 169 30.26 30.60 15.37
C GLY A 169 31.43 29.65 15.07
N CYS A 170 32.16 29.18 16.09
CA CYS A 170 33.24 28.19 15.93
C CYS A 170 32.74 26.74 15.96
N LEU A 171 31.70 26.42 16.72
CA LEU A 171 31.16 25.06 16.81
C LEU A 171 30.40 24.63 15.54
N LEU A 172 29.67 25.56 14.91
CA LEU A 172 28.90 25.29 13.70
C LEU A 172 29.76 24.75 12.53
N PRO A 173 30.90 25.36 12.16
CA PRO A 173 31.75 24.83 11.09
C PRO A 173 32.43 23.51 11.47
N LEU A 174 32.76 23.27 12.74
CA LEU A 174 33.31 21.99 13.20
C LEU A 174 32.27 20.86 13.13
N LEU A 175 31.01 21.14 13.46
CA LEU A 175 29.89 20.19 13.28
C LEU A 175 29.64 19.88 11.80
N ILE A 176 29.68 20.90 10.93
CA ILE A 176 29.54 20.71 9.48
C ILE A 176 30.68 19.85 8.93
N LEU A 177 31.94 20.10 9.34
CA LEU A 177 33.10 19.28 8.97
C LEU A 177 32.97 17.84 9.49
N GLY A 178 32.52 17.66 10.73
CA GLY A 178 32.27 16.34 11.33
C GLY A 178 31.22 15.55 10.56
N LEU A 179 30.08 16.18 10.21
CA LEU A 179 29.02 15.57 9.41
C LEU A 179 29.50 15.25 7.98
N TYR A 180 30.32 16.12 7.38
CA TYR A 180 30.90 15.89 6.06
C TYR A 180 31.84 14.66 6.06
N VAL A 181 32.72 14.56 7.05
CA VAL A 181 33.63 13.42 7.21
C VAL A 181 32.86 12.13 7.52
N PHE A 182 31.85 12.19 8.39
CA PHE A 182 31.00 11.04 8.71
C PHE A 182 30.23 10.55 7.48
N ARG A 183 29.63 11.46 6.71
CA ARG A 183 28.94 11.13 5.46
C ARG A 183 29.89 10.51 4.44
N ARG A 184 31.09 11.07 4.26
CA ARG A 184 32.11 10.51 3.36
C ARG A 184 32.49 9.09 3.77
N LYS A 185 32.68 8.83 5.07
CA LYS A 185 33.07 7.51 5.58
C LYS A 185 31.95 6.46 5.47
N MET A 186 30.68 6.85 5.62
CA MET A 186 29.55 5.94 5.35
C MET A 186 29.39 5.62 3.86
N PHE A 187 29.50 6.61 2.97
CA PHE A 187 29.31 6.38 1.53
C PHE A 187 30.51 5.66 0.88
N SER A 188 31.73 5.82 1.40
CA SER A 188 32.89 5.05 0.94
C SER A 188 32.95 3.62 1.50
N GLY A 189 32.08 3.26 2.45
CA GLY A 189 31.94 1.88 2.97
C GLY A 189 30.93 1.02 2.21
N ALA A 190 30.28 1.54 1.16
CA ALA A 190 29.32 0.82 0.32
C ALA A 190 29.93 0.29 -1.00
N LEU A 191 31.24 0.43 -1.19
CA LEU A 191 32.01 -0.13 -2.31
C LEU A 191 33.26 -0.83 -1.78
N LEU A 192 33.04 -1.93 -1.06
CA LEU A 192 33.94 -3.09 -0.91
C LEU A 192 33.23 -4.20 -0.16
#